data_AF-A0A9X4CE86-F1
#
_entry.id   AF-A0A9X4CE86-F1
#
_cell.length_a   1.000
_cell.length_b   1.000
_cell.length_c   1.000
_cell.angle_alpha   90.00
_cell.angle_beta   90.00
_cell.angle_gamma   90.00
#
_symmetry.space_group_name_H-M   'P 1'
#
loop_
_entity.id
_entity.type
_entity.pdbx_description
1 polymer ?
#
loop_
_entity_poly.entity_id
_entity_poly.type
_entity_poly.pdbx_seq_one_letter_code
_entity_poly.pdbx_strand_id
1 'polypeptide(L)'
;MARPDGGEIGGANGRAAHPAQGDRSGALGCRAGARGAAGQRARRGRGRCRIGRVRRGRSGRLVDCCSEGPDAQAEDVRPPSATIVIDAAILVAAVRGRSSGALLAAAEKVVFVTTDRVVQEARRRIALGMQRPELLDVLDDLAELLTIVPVASLEPIIARCEETLRDAVPSRNGSVRDAHVLALAWSVDGDVWTTDRDFAGIGVATWSTPNLVRGLGEI
;
A
#
# COMPACT_ATOMS: atom_id res chain seq x y z
N MET A 1 80.43 5.68 -14.68
CA MET A 1 80.79 4.35 -14.13
C MET A 1 79.79 3.99 -13.04
N ALA A 2 79.54 2.69 -12.83
CA ALA A 2 78.76 2.09 -11.74
C ALA A 2 77.23 2.40 -11.62
N ARG A 3 76.42 1.45 -12.10
CA ARG A 3 75.28 0.84 -11.36
C ARG A 3 75.82 -0.40 -10.58
N PRO A 4 75.05 -1.27 -9.88
CA PRO A 4 73.61 -1.28 -9.52
C PRO A 4 73.37 -1.63 -8.02
N ASP A 5 72.15 -2.12 -7.73
CA ASP A 5 71.72 -3.08 -6.68
C ASP A 5 70.78 -2.49 -5.60
N GLY A 6 69.67 -3.13 -5.23
CA GLY A 6 69.03 -4.35 -5.75
C GLY A 6 67.80 -4.73 -4.89
N GLY A 7 66.83 -5.50 -5.41
CA GLY A 7 65.68 -5.91 -4.58
C GLY A 7 64.39 -6.35 -5.28
N GLU A 8 64.44 -7.34 -6.19
CA GLU A 8 63.26 -8.12 -6.60
C GLU A 8 63.30 -9.51 -5.96
N ILE A 9 62.26 -9.85 -5.18
CA ILE A 9 61.73 -11.20 -4.89
C ILE A 9 60.40 -10.98 -4.15
N GLY A 10 59.28 -11.65 -4.42
CA GLY A 10 59.03 -12.82 -5.28
C GLY A 10 58.13 -13.80 -4.51
N GLY A 11 56.99 -14.22 -5.07
CA GLY A 11 56.08 -15.16 -4.39
C GLY A 11 54.70 -15.26 -5.04
N ALA A 12 54.37 -16.40 -5.61
CA ALA A 12 53.19 -16.60 -6.43
C ALA A 12 52.26 -17.70 -5.91
N ASN A 13 51.01 -17.69 -6.41
CA ASN A 13 50.10 -18.83 -6.62
C ASN A 13 49.61 -19.66 -5.41
N GLY A 14 48.27 -19.71 -5.29
CA GLY A 14 47.54 -20.76 -4.57
C GLY A 14 46.16 -20.97 -5.18
N ARG A 15 46.00 -21.95 -6.08
CA ARG A 15 44.71 -22.30 -6.72
C ARG A 15 43.97 -23.37 -5.90
N ALA A 16 42.65 -23.18 -5.78
CA ALA A 16 41.55 -24.15 -5.87
C ALA A 16 41.61 -25.50 -5.09
N ALA A 17 40.54 -25.75 -4.32
CA ALA A 17 40.02 -27.10 -4.06
C ALA A 17 38.48 -27.10 -3.88
N HIS A 18 37.77 -27.74 -4.81
CA HIS A 18 36.50 -28.47 -4.61
C HIS A 18 36.87 -29.98 -4.44
N PRO A 19 35.99 -30.95 -4.09
CA PRO A 19 34.52 -30.99 -4.15
C PRO A 19 33.89 -31.15 -2.72
N ALA A 20 32.73 -31.76 -2.39
CA ALA A 20 31.81 -32.62 -3.14
C ALA A 20 30.35 -32.64 -2.62
N GLN A 21 29.57 -33.55 -3.21
CA GLN A 21 28.14 -33.89 -3.03
C GLN A 21 27.78 -34.51 -1.67
N GLY A 22 26.48 -34.44 -1.31
CA GLY A 22 25.89 -35.12 -0.15
C GLY A 22 24.37 -35.24 -0.26
N ASP A 23 23.90 -36.13 -1.13
CA ASP A 23 22.49 -36.44 -1.35
C ASP A 23 21.89 -37.24 -0.17
N ARG A 24 20.61 -37.02 0.20
CA ARG A 24 19.79 -38.00 0.96
C ARG A 24 18.30 -37.66 1.07
N SER A 25 17.50 -38.63 0.64
CA SER A 25 16.04 -38.64 0.64
C SER A 25 15.37 -38.68 2.02
N GLY A 26 14.12 -38.20 2.08
CA GLY A 26 13.19 -38.44 3.19
C GLY A 26 11.73 -38.41 2.71
N ALA A 27 11.17 -39.58 2.41
CA ALA A 27 9.75 -39.75 2.06
C ALA A 27 8.91 -40.18 3.28
N LEU A 28 7.60 -40.38 3.07
CA LEU A 28 6.53 -40.79 4.03
C LEU A 28 5.79 -39.60 4.70
N GLY A 29 4.44 -39.53 4.69
CA GLY A 29 3.47 -40.39 4.00
C GLY A 29 1.98 -40.06 4.25
N CYS A 30 1.12 -40.77 3.51
CA CYS A 30 -0.23 -41.27 3.87
C CYS A 30 -1.37 -40.33 4.37
N ARG A 31 -2.27 -40.01 3.43
CA ARG A 31 -3.76 -40.15 3.46
C ARG A 31 -4.51 -40.37 4.80
N ALA A 32 -5.48 -39.48 5.09
CA ALA A 32 -6.90 -39.74 5.46
C ALA A 32 -7.61 -38.38 5.76
N GLY A 33 -8.93 -38.17 5.65
CA GLY A 33 -10.01 -39.05 5.19
C GLY A 33 -11.33 -38.94 6.00
N ALA A 34 -12.15 -37.89 5.79
CA ALA A 34 -13.58 -37.76 6.19
C ALA A 34 -14.13 -36.45 5.56
N ARG A 35 -15.29 -36.29 4.91
CA ARG A 35 -16.59 -37.00 4.79
C ARG A 35 -17.48 -37.04 6.05
N GLY A 36 -18.57 -36.26 5.98
CA GLY A 36 -19.64 -36.10 6.98
C GLY A 36 -20.18 -34.65 6.90
N ALA A 37 -21.20 -34.27 6.13
CA ALA A 37 -22.52 -34.83 5.82
C ALA A 37 -23.60 -34.58 6.91
N ALA A 38 -24.82 -34.27 6.45
CA ALA A 38 -26.07 -33.99 7.20
C ALA A 38 -26.17 -32.63 7.93
N GLY A 39 -27.34 -31.97 7.80
CA GLY A 39 -27.59 -30.70 8.48
C GLY A 39 -28.78 -29.83 8.03
N GLN A 40 -29.68 -30.30 7.15
CA GLN A 40 -30.92 -29.52 6.88
C GLN A 40 -31.80 -29.46 8.13
N ARG A 41 -32.19 -28.26 8.60
CA ARG A 41 -33.61 -27.91 8.78
C ARG A 41 -33.85 -26.45 9.19
N ALA A 42 -34.78 -25.85 8.47
CA ALA A 42 -35.40 -24.56 8.71
C ALA A 42 -35.88 -24.32 10.14
N ARG A 43 -35.82 -23.06 10.59
CA ARG A 43 -36.87 -22.48 11.46
C ARG A 43 -37.31 -21.11 10.93
N ARG A 44 -38.62 -21.01 10.66
CA ARG A 44 -39.31 -19.75 10.33
C ARG A 44 -39.39 -18.89 11.59
N GLY A 45 -38.91 -17.64 11.52
CA GLY A 45 -39.05 -16.64 12.60
C GLY A 45 -39.92 -15.46 12.17
N ARG A 46 -41.25 -15.58 12.27
CA ARG A 46 -42.16 -14.44 12.04
C ARG A 46 -42.08 -13.47 13.23
N GLY A 47 -41.20 -12.47 13.14
CA GLY A 47 -41.18 -11.33 14.05
C GLY A 47 -42.42 -10.46 13.87
N ARG A 48 -43.49 -10.72 14.63
CA ARG A 48 -44.69 -9.86 14.65
C ARG A 48 -44.36 -8.52 15.30
N CYS A 49 -44.63 -7.42 14.60
CA CYS A 49 -44.72 -6.10 15.23
C CYS A 49 -45.74 -6.14 16.38
N ARG A 50 -45.26 -5.96 17.62
CA ARG A 50 -46.14 -5.63 18.75
C ARG A 50 -46.33 -4.13 18.74
N ILE A 51 -47.47 -3.70 18.21
CA ILE A 51 -47.94 -2.31 18.31
C ILE A 51 -48.07 -1.97 19.80
N GLY A 52 -47.20 -1.09 20.30
CA GLY A 52 -47.21 -0.64 21.68
C GLY A 52 -48.48 0.11 22.02
N ARG A 53 -49.07 -0.16 23.19
CA ARG A 53 -50.30 0.51 23.63
C ARG A 53 -50.06 2.02 23.80
N VAL A 54 -50.89 2.82 23.14
CA VAL A 54 -51.05 4.24 23.44
C VAL A 54 -51.49 4.40 24.90
N ARG A 55 -50.65 5.05 25.73
CA ARG A 55 -51.07 5.60 27.02
C ARG A 55 -51.40 7.08 26.81
N ARG A 56 -52.65 7.47 27.06
CA ARG A 56 -53.06 8.88 27.06
C ARG A 56 -52.48 9.59 28.29
N GLY A 57 -51.39 10.34 28.09
CA GLY A 57 -50.96 11.41 28.98
C GLY A 57 -51.73 12.69 28.67
N ARG A 58 -52.14 13.42 29.71
CA ARG A 58 -52.87 14.71 29.62
C ARG A 58 -51.85 15.83 29.85
N SER A 59 -52.03 16.98 29.19
CA SER A 59 -51.03 18.06 29.03
C SER A 59 -49.95 17.73 27.98
N GLY A 60 -49.56 18.63 27.07
CA GLY A 60 -50.01 20.02 26.93
C GLY A 60 -49.01 20.95 26.27
N ARG A 61 -48.51 20.60 25.07
CA ARG A 61 -47.86 21.51 24.11
C ARG A 61 -47.73 20.76 22.78
N LEU A 62 -48.32 21.25 21.69
CA LEU A 62 -47.87 20.83 20.36
C LEU A 62 -46.49 21.42 20.17
N VAL A 63 -45.47 20.56 20.11
CA VAL A 63 -44.23 20.89 19.41
C VAL A 63 -44.46 20.42 17.99
N ASP A 64 -44.42 21.36 17.06
CA ASP A 64 -44.46 21.05 15.64
C ASP A 64 -43.14 20.37 15.28
N CYS A 65 -43.17 19.05 15.15
CA CYS A 65 -42.03 18.29 14.64
C CYS A 65 -41.99 18.48 13.12
N CYS A 66 -41.55 19.68 12.70
CA CYS A 66 -41.15 19.94 11.34
C CYS A 66 -40.23 18.81 10.89
N SER A 67 -40.57 18.16 9.78
CA SER A 67 -39.80 17.07 9.21
C SER A 67 -38.40 17.55 8.85
N GLU A 68 -37.41 17.29 9.71
CA GLU A 68 -36.02 17.43 9.33
C GLU A 68 -35.76 16.45 8.17
N GLY A 69 -35.24 17.01 7.06
CA GLY A 69 -34.95 16.26 5.85
C GLY A 69 -33.83 15.24 6.06
N PRO A 70 -33.51 14.44 5.03
CA PRO A 70 -32.51 13.38 5.16
C PRO A 70 -31.15 13.96 5.52
N ASP A 71 -30.66 13.56 6.71
CA ASP A 71 -29.27 13.51 7.15
C ASP A 71 -28.31 14.51 6.46
N ALA A 72 -28.47 15.80 6.76
CA ALA A 72 -27.53 16.88 6.41
C ALA A 72 -26.25 16.84 7.27
N GLN A 73 -25.71 15.63 7.47
CA GLN A 73 -24.47 15.28 8.17
C GLN A 73 -23.70 14.24 7.32
N ALA A 74 -23.80 14.34 5.99
CA ALA A 74 -22.82 13.73 5.10
C ALA A 74 -21.48 14.41 5.41
N GLU A 75 -20.62 13.73 6.18
CA GLU A 75 -19.40 14.30 6.72
C GLU A 75 -18.55 14.92 5.60
N ASP A 76 -18.11 16.16 5.82
CA ASP A 76 -17.29 16.92 4.88
C ASP A 76 -15.84 16.38 4.90
N VAL A 77 -15.68 15.17 4.38
CA VAL A 77 -14.39 14.48 4.26
C VAL A 77 -13.53 15.31 3.32
N ARG A 78 -12.43 15.89 3.86
CA ARG A 78 -11.44 16.68 3.10
C ARG A 78 -11.20 16.03 1.73
N PRO A 79 -11.44 16.71 0.60
CA PRO A 79 -11.20 16.13 -0.70
C PRO A 79 -9.70 15.78 -0.88
N PRO A 80 -9.37 14.75 -1.67
CA PRO A 80 -7.99 14.47 -2.05
C PRO A 80 -7.37 15.66 -2.77
N SER A 81 -6.06 15.86 -2.61
CA SER A 81 -5.30 16.83 -3.40
C SER A 81 -5.33 16.53 -4.90
N ALA A 82 -5.22 17.57 -5.74
CA ALA A 82 -5.19 17.43 -7.19
C ALA A 82 -3.96 16.63 -7.71
N THR A 83 -2.90 16.54 -6.90
CA THR A 83 -1.74 15.68 -7.13
C THR A 83 -1.70 14.58 -6.08
N ILE A 84 -1.61 13.33 -6.49
CA ILE A 84 -1.56 12.16 -5.60
C ILE A 84 -0.24 11.42 -5.80
N VAL A 85 0.49 11.20 -4.71
CA VAL A 85 1.72 10.40 -4.71
C VAL A 85 1.37 8.92 -4.60
N ILE A 86 1.80 8.13 -5.57
CA ILE A 86 1.60 6.69 -5.59
C ILE A 86 2.76 5.95 -4.92
N ASP A 87 2.42 5.08 -3.97
CA ASP A 87 3.34 4.15 -3.30
C ASP A 87 3.41 2.77 -4.00
N ALA A 88 4.51 2.04 -3.79
CA ALA A 88 4.79 0.73 -4.37
C ALA A 88 3.74 -0.33 -4.02
N ALA A 89 3.12 -0.23 -2.83
CA ALA A 89 2.04 -1.13 -2.44
C ALA A 89 0.80 -0.99 -3.35
N ILE A 90 0.52 0.23 -3.83
CA ILE A 90 -0.59 0.50 -4.75
C ILE A 90 -0.27 0.00 -6.16
N LEU A 91 0.94 0.22 -6.67
CA LEU A 91 1.35 -0.34 -7.97
C LEU A 91 1.26 -1.87 -7.99
N VAL A 92 1.78 -2.54 -6.96
CA VAL A 92 1.67 -4.00 -6.82
C VAL A 92 0.21 -4.45 -6.67
N ALA A 93 -0.67 -3.66 -6.04
CA ALA A 93 -2.10 -3.96 -5.99
C ALA A 93 -2.81 -3.73 -7.33
N ALA A 94 -2.44 -2.71 -8.09
CA ALA A 94 -3.00 -2.39 -9.41
C ALA A 94 -2.64 -3.49 -10.43
N VAL A 95 -1.37 -3.87 -10.52
CA VAL A 95 -0.87 -4.99 -11.34
C VAL A 95 -1.58 -6.31 -11.02
N ARG A 96 -2.00 -6.51 -9.77
CA ARG A 96 -2.79 -7.68 -9.33
C ARG A 96 -4.31 -7.57 -9.59
N GLY A 97 -4.75 -6.56 -10.34
CA GLY A 97 -6.17 -6.31 -10.66
C GLY A 97 -7.01 -5.83 -9.47
N ARG A 98 -6.39 -5.45 -8.34
CA ARG A 98 -7.11 -5.03 -7.11
C ARG A 98 -7.31 -3.51 -7.02
N SER A 99 -6.43 -2.74 -7.66
CA SER A 99 -6.51 -1.27 -7.71
C SER A 99 -6.50 -0.71 -9.14
N SER A 100 -6.42 -1.53 -10.20
CA SER A 100 -6.26 -1.04 -11.58
C SER A 100 -7.43 -0.18 -12.05
N GLY A 101 -8.67 -0.65 -11.86
CA GLY A 101 -9.86 0.13 -12.22
C GLY A 101 -9.98 1.44 -11.44
N ALA A 102 -9.64 1.43 -10.15
CA ALA A 102 -9.62 2.63 -9.32
C ALA A 102 -8.51 3.61 -9.73
N LEU A 103 -7.36 3.10 -10.17
CA LEU A 103 -6.25 3.93 -10.66
C LEU A 103 -6.63 4.59 -11.98
N LEU A 104 -7.22 3.84 -12.93
CA LEU A 104 -7.70 4.39 -14.20
C LEU A 104 -8.78 5.46 -14.01
N ALA A 105 -9.79 5.22 -13.17
CA ALA A 105 -10.84 6.20 -12.90
C ALA A 105 -10.30 7.47 -12.22
N ALA A 106 -9.43 7.31 -11.22
CA ALA A 106 -8.80 8.44 -10.55
C ALA A 106 -7.82 9.22 -11.45
N ALA A 107 -7.19 8.58 -12.45
CA ALA A 107 -6.32 9.26 -13.43
C ALA A 107 -7.07 10.32 -14.26
N GLU A 108 -8.41 10.22 -14.38
CA GLU A 108 -9.23 11.24 -15.06
C GLU A 108 -9.39 12.53 -14.23
N LYS A 109 -9.03 12.51 -12.94
CA LYS A 109 -9.34 13.56 -11.95
C LYS A 109 -8.12 14.13 -11.23
N VAL A 110 -7.08 13.33 -11.02
CA VAL A 110 -5.86 13.73 -10.30
C VAL A 110 -4.61 13.40 -11.10
N VAL A 111 -3.56 14.19 -10.92
CA VAL A 111 -2.24 13.92 -11.47
C VAL A 111 -1.53 12.92 -10.56
N PHE A 112 -1.17 11.76 -11.09
CA PHE A 112 -0.31 10.83 -10.36
C PHE A 112 1.16 11.16 -10.51
N VAL A 113 1.85 11.23 -9.38
CA VAL A 113 3.30 11.33 -9.30
C VAL A 113 3.84 10.15 -8.49
N THR A 114 5.05 9.71 -8.79
CA THR A 114 5.77 8.73 -7.97
C THR A 114 7.26 8.92 -8.14
N THR A 115 8.09 8.18 -7.39
CA THR A 115 9.54 8.18 -7.63
C THR A 115 9.98 6.98 -8.45
N ASP A 116 11.10 7.12 -9.17
CA ASP A 116 11.75 6.00 -9.85
C ASP A 116 12.01 4.81 -8.90
N ARG A 117 12.42 5.09 -7.66
CA ARG A 117 12.63 4.08 -6.61
C ARG A 117 11.35 3.33 -6.20
N VAL A 118 10.17 3.96 -6.25
CA VAL A 118 8.87 3.26 -6.05
C VAL A 118 8.64 2.24 -7.16
N VAL A 119 8.86 2.63 -8.43
CA VAL A 119 8.71 1.74 -9.58
C VAL A 119 9.71 0.57 -9.50
N GLN A 120 10.95 0.82 -9.10
CA GLN A 120 11.95 -0.25 -8.91
C GLN A 120 11.60 -1.22 -7.77
N GLU A 121 11.05 -0.72 -6.65
CA GLU A 121 10.56 -1.57 -5.57
C GLU A 121 9.34 -2.39 -6.01
N ALA A 122 8.42 -1.82 -6.80
CA ALA A 122 7.30 -2.56 -7.39
C ALA A 122 7.78 -3.66 -8.35
N ARG A 123 8.70 -3.36 -9.28
CA ARG A 123 9.36 -4.35 -10.16
C ARG A 123 10.01 -5.48 -9.35
N ARG A 124 10.76 -5.14 -8.29
CA ARG A 124 11.39 -6.12 -7.38
C ARG A 124 10.35 -7.01 -6.69
N ARG A 125 9.27 -6.43 -6.16
CA ARG A 125 8.18 -7.16 -5.49
C ARG A 125 7.46 -8.11 -6.45
N ILE A 126 7.26 -7.73 -7.71
CA ILE A 126 6.63 -8.57 -8.74
C ILE A 126 7.56 -9.72 -9.17
N ALA A 127 8.80 -9.38 -9.57
CA ALA A 127 9.74 -10.36 -10.14
C ALA A 127 10.27 -11.36 -9.09
N LEU A 128 10.62 -10.89 -7.89
CA LEU A 128 11.25 -11.71 -6.85
C LEU A 128 10.28 -12.10 -5.73
N GLY A 129 9.43 -11.18 -5.28
CA GLY A 129 8.50 -11.42 -4.16
C GLY A 129 7.29 -12.27 -4.55
N MET A 130 6.70 -12.00 -5.71
CA MET A 130 5.57 -12.76 -6.25
C MET A 130 5.99 -13.88 -7.21
N GLN A 131 7.21 -13.80 -7.76
CA GLN A 131 7.71 -14.72 -8.80
C GLN A 131 6.84 -14.72 -10.07
N ARG A 132 6.33 -13.53 -10.46
CA ARG A 132 5.45 -13.33 -11.63
C ARG A 132 6.03 -12.28 -12.59
N PRO A 133 7.21 -12.53 -13.20
CA PRO A 133 7.87 -11.54 -14.07
C PRO A 133 7.04 -11.16 -15.30
N GLU A 134 6.08 -11.99 -15.72
CA GLU A 134 5.15 -11.67 -16.82
C GLU A 134 4.18 -10.52 -16.48
N LEU A 135 4.10 -10.11 -15.21
CA LEU A 135 3.32 -8.95 -14.78
C LEU A 135 4.13 -7.64 -14.78
N LEU A 136 5.39 -7.67 -15.23
CA LEU A 136 6.21 -6.45 -15.39
C LEU A 136 5.71 -5.60 -16.56
N ASP A 137 5.25 -6.21 -17.65
CA ASP A 137 4.68 -5.49 -18.80
C ASP A 137 3.45 -4.66 -18.35
N VAL A 138 2.59 -5.25 -17.51
CA VAL A 138 1.42 -4.56 -16.91
C VAL A 138 1.83 -3.45 -15.94
N LEU A 139 2.97 -3.58 -15.25
CA LEU A 139 3.50 -2.48 -14.44
C LEU A 139 3.99 -1.33 -15.33
N ASP A 140 4.53 -1.64 -16.50
CA ASP A 140 5.11 -0.67 -17.41
C ASP A 140 4.01 0.11 -18.13
N ASP A 141 2.94 -0.56 -18.58
CA ASP A 141 1.70 0.08 -19.04
C ASP A 141 1.11 1.03 -17.98
N LEU A 142 1.07 0.59 -16.70
CA LEU A 142 0.59 1.43 -15.59
C LEU A 142 1.53 2.59 -15.26
N ALA A 143 2.83 2.46 -15.55
CA ALA A 143 3.82 3.50 -15.30
C ALA A 143 3.72 4.66 -16.29
N GLU A 144 3.18 4.45 -17.50
CA GLU A 144 2.89 5.52 -18.47
C GLU A 144 1.85 6.53 -17.95
N LEU A 145 1.01 6.14 -16.98
CA LEU A 145 0.02 7.00 -16.33
C LEU A 145 0.63 7.87 -15.21
N LEU A 146 1.92 7.72 -14.90
CA LEU A 146 2.57 8.31 -13.74
C LEU A 146 3.66 9.30 -14.16
N THR A 147 3.69 10.47 -13.52
CA THR A 147 4.88 11.33 -13.57
C THR A 147 5.96 10.75 -12.64
N ILE A 148 7.00 10.15 -13.21
CA ILE A 148 8.10 9.54 -12.46
C ILE A 148 9.18 10.59 -12.17
N VAL A 149 9.38 10.90 -10.88
CA VAL A 149 10.38 11.84 -10.39
C VAL A 149 11.64 11.08 -9.93
N PRO A 150 12.84 11.37 -10.44
CA PRO A 150 14.07 10.74 -9.97
C PRO A 150 14.35 11.10 -8.50
N VAL A 151 14.63 10.11 -7.64
CA VAL A 151 14.96 10.34 -6.21
C VAL A 151 16.11 11.34 -6.02
N ALA A 152 17.07 11.40 -6.94
CA ALA A 152 18.16 12.38 -6.91
C ALA A 152 17.69 13.85 -6.85
N SER A 153 16.52 14.16 -7.42
CA SER A 153 15.92 15.51 -7.36
C SER A 153 15.35 15.88 -5.98
N LEU A 154 15.17 14.89 -5.10
CA LEU A 154 14.57 15.04 -3.76
C LEU A 154 15.62 15.00 -2.64
N GLU A 155 16.89 14.76 -2.96
CA GLU A 155 18.01 14.65 -2.00
C GLU A 155 18.03 15.72 -0.89
N PRO A 156 17.78 17.03 -1.16
CA PRO A 156 17.79 18.05 -0.12
C PRO A 156 16.74 17.87 0.98
N ILE A 157 15.68 17.11 0.72
CA ILE A 157 14.50 16.95 1.60
C ILE A 157 14.47 15.56 2.25
N ILE A 158 15.11 14.55 1.64
CA ILE A 158 15.07 13.15 2.10
C ILE A 158 15.53 13.00 3.55
N ALA A 159 16.64 13.62 3.98
CA ALA A 159 17.15 13.46 5.35
C ALA A 159 16.11 13.84 6.43
N ARG A 160 15.40 14.95 6.23
CA ARG A 160 14.31 15.41 7.11
C ARG A 160 13.11 14.46 7.07
N CYS A 161 12.84 13.86 5.91
CA CYS A 161 11.79 12.85 5.76
C CYS A 161 12.14 11.54 6.47
N GLU A 162 13.41 11.12 6.45
CA GLU A 162 13.89 9.96 7.21
C GLU A 162 13.76 10.18 8.72
N GLU A 163 14.08 11.37 9.23
CA GLU A 163 13.83 11.75 10.63
C GLU A 163 12.34 11.66 10.97
N THR A 164 11.49 12.26 10.14
CA THR A 164 10.03 12.28 10.37
C THR A 164 9.40 10.88 10.34
N LEU A 165 9.84 10.01 9.42
CA LEU A 165 9.40 8.61 9.38
C LEU A 165 9.95 7.78 10.54
N ARG A 166 11.14 8.11 11.08
CA ARG A 166 11.73 7.41 12.23
C ARG A 166 10.96 7.71 13.52
N ASP A 167 10.48 8.93 13.67
CA ASP A 167 9.74 9.39 14.85
C ASP A 167 8.22 9.09 14.79
N ALA A 168 7.73 8.61 13.64
CA ALA A 168 6.33 8.28 13.43
C ALA A 168 5.87 7.11 14.34
N VAL A 169 4.77 7.30 15.08
CA VAL A 169 4.21 6.29 16.01
C VAL A 169 3.94 4.90 15.36
N PRO A 170 3.52 4.78 14.08
CA PRO A 170 3.40 3.50 13.40
C PRO A 170 4.76 2.83 13.10
N SER A 171 5.81 3.64 12.91
CA SER A 171 7.17 3.23 12.53
C SER A 171 7.97 2.64 13.70
N ARG A 172 7.34 1.77 14.50
CA ARG A 172 8.06 0.93 15.50
C ARG A 172 8.99 -0.09 14.86
N ASN A 173 8.93 -0.22 13.52
CA ASN A 173 9.89 -0.92 12.67
C ASN A 173 11.08 -0.04 12.24
N GLY A 174 11.02 1.28 12.44
CA GLY A 174 12.06 2.25 12.07
C GLY A 174 12.31 2.36 10.57
N SER A 175 11.32 2.03 9.72
CA SER A 175 11.51 2.01 8.26
C SER A 175 11.56 3.43 7.69
N VAL A 176 12.76 3.92 7.42
CA VAL A 176 12.99 5.18 6.69
C VAL A 176 13.09 4.97 5.17
N ARG A 177 12.87 3.74 4.68
CA ARG A 177 13.12 3.34 3.29
C ARG A 177 12.33 4.16 2.28
N ASP A 178 11.13 4.59 2.68
CA ASP A 178 10.13 5.25 1.84
C ASP A 178 10.10 6.78 2.07
N ALA A 179 11.15 7.33 2.70
CA ALA A 179 11.35 8.77 2.90
C ALA A 179 11.33 9.58 1.59
N HIS A 180 11.66 8.94 0.45
CA HIS A 180 11.52 9.56 -0.87
C HIS A 180 10.06 9.77 -1.30
N VAL A 181 9.13 8.93 -0.85
CA VAL A 181 7.68 9.10 -1.10
C VAL A 181 7.17 10.31 -0.32
N LEU A 182 7.60 10.43 0.95
CA LEU A 182 7.29 11.59 1.79
C LEU A 182 7.92 12.88 1.26
N ALA A 183 9.18 12.82 0.83
CA ALA A 183 9.86 13.97 0.23
C ALA A 183 9.16 14.44 -1.05
N LEU A 184 8.70 13.51 -1.90
CA LEU A 184 7.90 13.84 -3.07
C LEU A 184 6.57 14.49 -2.69
N ALA A 185 5.83 13.93 -1.72
CA ALA A 185 4.57 14.47 -1.24
C ALA A 185 4.70 15.91 -0.74
N TRP A 186 5.73 16.20 0.06
CA TRP A 186 6.04 17.56 0.53
C TRP A 186 6.54 18.49 -0.57
N SER A 187 7.14 17.96 -1.65
CA SER A 187 7.66 18.79 -2.75
C SER A 187 6.57 19.24 -3.74
N VAL A 188 5.40 18.58 -3.72
CA VAL A 188 4.27 18.84 -4.64
C VAL A 188 2.97 19.21 -3.92
N ASP A 189 3.03 19.43 -2.59
CA ASP A 189 1.88 19.61 -1.71
C ASP A 189 0.76 18.56 -1.91
N GLY A 190 1.19 17.31 -2.13
CA GLY A 190 0.32 16.18 -2.49
C GLY A 190 0.07 15.19 -1.35
N ASP A 191 -1.09 14.55 -1.39
CA ASP A 191 -1.46 13.44 -0.51
C ASP A 191 -0.87 12.11 -1.02
N VAL A 192 -0.71 11.13 -0.12
CA VAL A 192 -0.15 9.80 -0.45
C VAL A 192 -1.25 8.75 -0.57
N TRP A 193 -1.34 8.06 -1.71
CA TRP A 193 -2.13 6.84 -1.84
C TRP A 193 -1.26 5.63 -1.48
N THR A 194 -1.61 4.96 -0.38
CA THR A 194 -0.91 3.76 0.13
C THR A 194 -1.88 2.84 0.88
N THR A 195 -1.49 1.57 1.06
CA THR A 195 -2.13 0.66 2.04
C THR A 195 -1.42 0.65 3.39
N ASP A 196 -0.23 1.25 3.47
CA ASP A 196 0.72 1.02 4.53
C ASP A 196 0.60 2.15 5.58
N ARG A 197 0.77 1.79 6.85
CA ARG A 197 0.45 2.69 7.98
C ARG A 197 1.60 3.61 8.35
N ASP A 198 2.77 3.42 7.74
CA ASP A 198 4.02 4.08 8.11
C ASP A 198 3.95 5.60 7.87
N PHE A 199 3.04 6.04 6.99
CA PHE A 199 2.75 7.46 6.71
C PHE A 199 1.65 8.07 7.62
N ALA A 200 1.15 7.39 8.65
CA ALA A 200 0.12 7.94 9.53
C ALA A 200 0.69 8.88 10.61
N GLY A 201 0.19 10.11 10.67
CA GLY A 201 0.53 11.10 11.72
C GLY A 201 1.73 12.00 11.43
N ILE A 202 2.32 11.91 10.23
CA ILE A 202 3.54 12.65 9.84
C ILE A 202 3.30 13.98 9.11
N GLY A 203 2.04 14.42 9.02
CA GLY A 203 1.67 15.69 8.37
C GLY A 203 1.32 15.63 6.88
N VAL A 204 1.25 14.45 6.25
CA VAL A 204 0.59 14.26 4.94
C VAL A 204 -0.73 13.53 5.13
N ALA A 205 -1.74 13.83 4.30
CA ALA A 205 -2.95 13.01 4.26
C ALA A 205 -2.64 11.69 3.52
N THR A 206 -3.21 10.60 4.02
CA THR A 206 -3.01 9.26 3.46
C THR A 206 -4.34 8.64 3.07
N TRP A 207 -4.38 8.11 1.85
CA TRP A 207 -5.58 7.57 1.24
C TRP A 207 -5.44 6.08 1.00
N SER A 208 -6.39 5.30 1.52
CA SER A 208 -6.61 3.92 1.06
C SER A 208 -7.46 3.93 -0.21
N THR A 209 -7.37 2.90 -1.05
CA THR A 209 -8.15 2.83 -2.31
C THR A 209 -9.65 3.13 -2.13
N PRO A 210 -10.38 2.55 -1.15
CA PRO A 210 -11.81 2.86 -0.98
C PRO A 210 -12.07 4.31 -0.54
N ASN A 211 -11.16 4.91 0.23
CA ASN A 211 -11.32 6.29 0.69
C ASN A 211 -10.98 7.29 -0.41
N LEU A 212 -9.96 7.02 -1.25
CA LEU A 212 -9.63 7.87 -2.38
C LEU A 212 -10.78 7.93 -3.38
N VAL A 213 -11.30 6.77 -3.79
CA VAL A 213 -12.42 6.64 -4.73
C VAL A 213 -13.67 7.39 -4.22
N ARG A 214 -13.99 7.30 -2.93
CA ARG A 214 -15.06 8.10 -2.30
C ARG A 214 -14.75 9.60 -2.29
N GLY A 215 -13.53 10.00 -1.92
CA GLY A 215 -13.10 11.39 -1.90
C GLY A 215 -13.08 12.05 -3.29
N LEU A 216 -12.92 11.25 -4.35
CA LEU A 216 -13.04 11.66 -5.76
C LEU A 216 -14.48 11.55 -6.31
N GLY A 217 -15.46 11.29 -5.45
CA GLY A 217 -16.89 11.29 -5.80
C GLY A 217 -17.35 10.13 -6.68
N GLU A 218 -16.79 8.92 -6.54
CA GLU A 218 -17.11 7.78 -7.41
C GLU A 218 -18.10 6.76 -6.85
N ILE A 219 -18.48 6.86 -5.57
CA ILE A 219 -19.49 5.99 -4.92
C ILE A 219 -20.28 6.78 -3.87
#